data_AF-A0A5C2SDI4-F1
#
_entry.id   AF-A0A5C2SDI4-F1
#
_cell.length_a   1.000
_cell.length_b   1.000
_cell.length_c   1.000
_cell.angle_alpha   90.00
_cell.angle_beta   90.00
_cell.angle_gamma   90.00
#
_symmetry.space_group_name_H-M   'P 1'
#
loop_
_entity.id
_entity.type
_entity.pdbx_description
1 polymer ?
#
loop_
_entity_poly.entity_id
_entity_poly.type
_entity_poly.pdbx_seq_one_letter_code
_entity_poly.pdbx_strand_id
1 'polypeptide(L)'
;MSKTWECALALRRAASCRKRVSVPHAIRFQARSVSQVAQTVGTSQDLPPSSEASTLSNRLRADWRKQDTVLVDHLNKVFSPLQFPPELASRILTHASHPDAKRRHNGRLSFVGRRVLQSYLLMFIHSSPSLQPNEDYDRLLEYALNTYTLGEHVAPKWELGKVLKWKPMNVGNMSKPLGPDVEIPGLLANVRGDNARSVGMYKVHGTTVEAVVGGVFHQFGGAVAHRLFHTRLLPNLCIEGSREGLHPRYHEHALEVCERMGGRKGPLLR
;
A
#
# COMPACT_ATOMS: atom_id res chain seq x y z
N MET A 1 27.36 -27.32 48.36
CA MET A 1 26.69 -26.37 49.27
C MET A 1 27.53 -25.09 49.23
N SER A 2 27.13 -23.87 48.87
CA SER A 2 25.84 -23.21 48.66
C SER A 2 26.11 -22.01 47.72
N LYS A 3 25.50 -21.97 46.53
CA LYS A 3 25.47 -20.78 45.65
C LYS A 3 24.13 -20.69 44.91
N THR A 4 23.04 -20.99 45.61
CA THR A 4 21.66 -20.94 45.10
C THR A 4 20.80 -19.88 45.79
N TRP A 5 21.43 -18.92 46.50
CA TRP A 5 20.73 -17.94 47.34
C TRP A 5 20.77 -16.49 46.84
N GLU A 6 21.43 -16.18 45.72
CA GLU A 6 21.48 -14.81 45.19
C GLU A 6 20.44 -14.52 44.07
N CYS A 7 19.82 -15.54 43.46
CA CYS A 7 18.77 -15.31 42.46
C CYS A 7 17.38 -14.98 43.04
N ALA A 8 17.13 -15.24 44.34
CA ALA A 8 15.81 -15.05 44.95
C ALA A 8 15.54 -13.62 45.46
N LEU A 9 16.58 -12.77 45.58
CA LEU A 9 16.46 -11.40 46.10
C LEU A 9 16.32 -10.33 45.00
N ALA A 10 16.65 -10.65 43.75
CA ALA A 10 16.44 -9.75 42.61
C ALA A 10 14.97 -9.70 42.13
N LEU A 11 14.17 -10.74 42.43
CA LEU A 11 12.75 -10.81 42.05
C LEU A 11 11.78 -10.13 43.03
N ARG A 12 12.27 -9.61 44.17
CA ARG A 12 11.43 -8.88 45.15
C ARG A 12 11.48 -7.35 45.04
N ARG A 13 12.28 -6.78 44.13
CA ARG A 13 12.32 -5.32 43.87
C ARG A 13 11.52 -4.86 42.65
N ALA A 14 10.85 -5.77 41.94
CA ALA A 14 10.00 -5.44 40.78
C ALA A 14 8.48 -5.41 41.11
N ALA A 15 8.10 -5.43 42.39
CA ALA A 15 6.71 -5.50 42.83
C ALA A 15 6.33 -4.36 43.79
N SER A 16 6.72 -3.11 43.49
CA SER A 16 6.14 -1.92 44.15
C SER A 16 6.36 -0.65 43.34
N CYS A 17 5.62 -0.52 42.23
CA CYS A 17 5.36 0.76 41.58
C CYS A 17 4.06 0.67 40.74
N ARG A 18 2.94 0.29 41.39
CA ARG A 18 1.61 0.53 40.82
C ARG A 18 1.27 2.02 40.99
N LYS A 19 1.67 2.84 40.03
CA LYS A 19 1.02 4.16 39.86
C LYS A 19 -0.39 3.92 39.35
N ARG A 20 -1.37 4.27 40.19
CA ARG A 20 -2.78 4.36 39.82
C ARG A 20 -2.92 5.40 38.71
N VAL A 21 -3.30 4.96 37.51
CA VAL A 21 -3.84 5.86 36.50
C VAL A 21 -5.29 6.12 36.88
N SER A 22 -5.58 7.36 37.25
CA SER A 22 -6.93 7.86 37.44
C SER A 22 -7.67 7.86 36.11
N VAL A 23 -8.80 7.15 36.06
CA VAL A 23 -9.73 7.14 34.94
C VAL A 23 -10.59 8.40 35.04
N PRO A 24 -10.58 9.32 34.05
CA PRO A 24 -11.55 10.40 34.02
C PRO A 24 -12.93 9.86 33.65
N HIS A 25 -13.91 10.35 34.39
CA HIS A 25 -15.33 10.04 34.33
C HIS A 25 -15.94 10.03 32.92
N ALA A 26 -16.68 8.96 32.66
CA ALA A 26 -18.02 8.95 32.06
C ALA A 26 -18.31 10.02 31.00
N ILE A 27 -18.03 9.71 29.73
CA ILE A 27 -18.79 10.30 28.63
C ILE A 27 -20.14 9.59 28.59
N ARG A 28 -21.11 10.26 29.19
CA ARG A 28 -22.53 9.93 29.24
C ARG A 28 -23.05 9.84 27.81
N PHE A 29 -23.30 8.63 27.31
CA PHE A 29 -24.15 8.42 26.14
C PHE A 29 -25.57 8.88 26.51
N GLN A 30 -25.93 10.10 26.10
CA GLN A 30 -27.32 10.52 26.12
C GLN A 30 -28.06 9.75 25.02
N ALA A 31 -28.77 8.71 25.43
CA ALA A 31 -29.90 8.20 24.69
C ALA A 31 -30.91 9.36 24.56
N ARG A 32 -31.06 9.91 23.37
CA ARG A 32 -32.17 10.83 23.09
C ARG A 32 -33.44 10.01 23.01
N SER A 33 -34.26 10.18 24.05
CA SER A 33 -35.67 9.86 24.07
C SER A 33 -36.35 10.42 22.82
N VAL A 34 -37.01 9.55 22.06
CA VAL A 34 -37.97 9.95 21.03
C VAL A 34 -39.28 10.22 21.76
N SER A 35 -39.57 11.49 22.01
CA SER A 35 -40.88 11.93 22.46
C SER A 35 -41.53 12.74 21.35
N GLN A 36 -42.76 12.32 21.03
CA GLN A 36 -43.67 12.87 20.05
C GLN A 36 -43.84 14.39 20.18
N VAL A 37 -43.86 15.09 19.05
CA VAL A 37 -44.65 16.32 18.90
C VAL A 37 -45.32 16.31 17.53
N ALA A 38 -46.65 16.23 17.60
CA ALA A 38 -47.70 16.81 16.76
C ALA A 38 -47.53 16.94 15.24
N GLN A 39 -48.57 16.42 14.58
CA GLN A 39 -49.01 16.68 13.22
C GLN A 39 -49.02 18.18 12.87
N THR A 40 -48.49 18.50 11.69
CA THR A 40 -48.97 19.60 10.87
C THR A 40 -49.28 19.07 9.47
N VAL A 41 -50.57 19.10 9.14
CA VAL A 41 -51.09 18.95 7.79
C VAL A 41 -50.71 20.22 7.02
N GLY A 42 -50.08 20.08 5.86
CA GLY A 42 -49.76 21.23 5.02
C GLY A 42 -48.85 20.93 3.83
N THR A 43 -49.50 20.69 2.69
CA THR A 43 -49.10 21.15 1.36
C THR A 43 -47.99 20.38 0.63
N SER A 44 -48.42 19.68 -0.42
CA SER A 44 -47.62 19.14 -1.51
C SER A 44 -46.54 20.12 -1.97
N GLN A 45 -45.28 19.68 -1.88
CA GLN A 45 -44.20 20.23 -2.70
C GLN A 45 -43.49 19.08 -3.41
N ASP A 46 -43.49 19.24 -4.73
CA ASP A 46 -42.93 18.41 -5.77
C ASP A 46 -41.63 17.70 -5.39
N LEU A 47 -41.71 16.36 -5.29
CA LEU A 47 -40.54 15.51 -5.43
C LEU A 47 -40.07 15.60 -6.91
N PRO A 48 -38.76 15.79 -7.17
CA PRO A 48 -38.26 15.78 -8.54
C PRO A 48 -38.54 14.41 -9.18
N PRO A 49 -38.83 14.36 -10.48
CA PRO A 49 -39.21 13.13 -11.17
C PRO A 49 -38.07 12.10 -11.06
N SER A 50 -38.43 10.88 -10.68
CA SER A 50 -37.56 9.70 -10.51
C SER A 50 -36.62 9.40 -11.69
N SER A 51 -36.91 9.95 -12.87
CA SER A 51 -36.13 9.86 -14.11
C SER A 51 -34.75 10.55 -14.07
N GLU A 52 -34.60 11.68 -13.36
CA GLU A 52 -33.32 12.41 -13.33
C GLU A 52 -32.29 11.74 -12.40
N ALA A 53 -32.76 11.24 -11.25
CA ALA A 53 -31.93 10.51 -10.30
C ALA A 53 -31.40 9.18 -10.89
N SER A 54 -32.22 8.47 -11.68
CA SER A 54 -31.77 7.26 -12.40
C SER A 54 -30.74 7.59 -13.48
N THR A 55 -30.90 8.71 -14.17
CA THR A 55 -29.98 9.13 -15.24
C THR A 55 -28.61 9.52 -14.69
N LEU A 56 -28.56 10.27 -13.58
CA LEU A 56 -27.30 10.63 -12.91
C LEU A 56 -26.58 9.39 -12.37
N SER A 57 -27.33 8.45 -11.76
CA SER A 57 -26.78 7.19 -11.25
C SER A 57 -26.18 6.33 -12.38
N ASN A 58 -26.84 6.28 -13.54
CA ASN A 58 -26.35 5.52 -14.69
C ASN A 58 -25.09 6.14 -15.31
N ARG A 59 -25.01 7.48 -15.40
CA ARG A 59 -23.80 8.18 -15.86
C ARG A 59 -22.60 7.92 -14.95
N LEU A 60 -22.79 8.08 -13.63
CA LEU A 60 -21.74 7.81 -12.65
C LEU A 60 -21.22 6.37 -12.72
N ARG A 61 -22.11 5.39 -12.93
CA ARG A 61 -21.71 3.99 -13.12
C ARG A 61 -20.92 3.76 -14.40
N ALA A 62 -21.29 4.45 -15.49
CA ALA A 62 -20.57 4.36 -16.76
C ALA A 62 -19.16 4.94 -16.65
N ASP A 63 -19.00 6.09 -15.99
CA ASP A 63 -17.71 6.74 -15.77
C ASP A 63 -16.77 5.83 -14.96
N TRP A 64 -17.28 5.15 -13.93
CA TRP A 64 -16.45 4.22 -13.15
C TRP A 64 -16.03 3.00 -13.94
N ARG A 65 -16.91 2.44 -14.77
CA ARG A 65 -16.54 1.32 -15.65
C ARG A 65 -15.41 1.72 -16.59
N LYS A 66 -15.51 2.92 -17.18
CA LYS A 66 -14.46 3.47 -18.03
C LYS A 66 -13.13 3.60 -17.28
N GLN A 67 -13.15 4.14 -16.07
CA GLN A 67 -11.95 4.24 -15.23
C GLN A 67 -11.37 2.88 -14.88
N ASP A 68 -12.21 1.93 -14.46
CA ASP A 68 -11.78 0.59 -14.10
C ASP A 68 -11.13 -0.13 -15.30
N THR A 69 -11.63 0.08 -16.52
CA THR A 69 -10.98 -0.40 -17.74
C THR A 69 -9.55 0.12 -17.87
N VAL A 70 -9.31 1.43 -17.69
CA VAL A 70 -7.96 2.01 -17.75
C VAL A 70 -7.03 1.40 -16.69
N LEU A 71 -7.55 1.16 -15.48
CA LEU A 71 -6.78 0.54 -14.39
C LEU A 71 -6.41 -0.91 -14.70
N VAL A 72 -7.36 -1.68 -15.24
CA VAL A 72 -7.16 -3.07 -15.64
C VAL A 72 -6.14 -3.16 -16.77
N ASP A 73 -6.33 -2.37 -17.83
CA ASP A 73 -5.45 -2.34 -18.99
C ASP A 73 -4.01 -2.01 -18.58
N HIS A 74 -3.83 -1.07 -17.65
CA HIS A 74 -2.52 -0.73 -17.11
C HIS A 74 -1.87 -1.93 -16.41
N LEU A 75 -2.57 -2.57 -15.48
CA LEU A 75 -2.01 -3.70 -14.72
C LEU A 75 -1.75 -4.92 -15.62
N ASN A 76 -2.66 -5.24 -16.53
CA ASN A 76 -2.50 -6.34 -17.49
C ASN A 76 -1.31 -6.10 -18.43
N LYS A 77 -1.08 -4.84 -18.85
CA LYS A 77 0.08 -4.47 -19.65
C LYS A 77 1.39 -4.60 -18.88
N VAL A 78 1.44 -4.08 -17.66
CA VAL A 78 2.67 -4.08 -16.84
C VAL A 78 3.03 -5.50 -16.36
N PHE A 79 2.03 -6.29 -15.99
CA PHE A 79 2.20 -7.62 -15.39
C PHE A 79 1.68 -8.75 -16.29
N SER A 80 1.84 -8.61 -17.60
CA SER A 80 1.53 -9.67 -18.55
C SER A 80 2.26 -10.99 -18.17
N PRO A 81 1.58 -12.15 -18.22
CA PRO A 81 0.27 -12.41 -18.83
C PRO A 81 -0.92 -12.39 -17.84
N LEU A 82 -0.78 -11.77 -16.67
CA LEU A 82 -1.85 -11.75 -15.66
C LEU A 82 -3.07 -10.96 -16.14
N GLN A 83 -4.26 -11.42 -15.73
CA GLN A 83 -5.56 -10.80 -16.04
C GLN A 83 -6.23 -10.35 -14.74
N PHE A 84 -6.15 -9.06 -14.43
CA PHE A 84 -6.69 -8.48 -13.20
C PHE A 84 -8.21 -8.24 -13.33
N PRO A 85 -9.02 -8.72 -12.38
CA PRO A 85 -10.42 -8.34 -12.30
C PRO A 85 -10.57 -6.81 -12.08
N PRO A 86 -11.58 -6.15 -12.67
CA PRO A 86 -11.82 -4.71 -12.51
C PRO A 86 -11.88 -4.27 -11.04
N GLU A 87 -12.57 -5.06 -10.22
CA GLU A 87 -12.71 -4.82 -8.79
C GLU A 87 -11.39 -4.81 -8.04
N LEU A 88 -10.45 -5.68 -8.47
CA LEU A 88 -9.15 -5.83 -7.86
C LEU A 88 -8.22 -4.70 -8.32
N ALA A 89 -8.19 -4.41 -9.62
CA ALA A 89 -7.40 -3.31 -10.18
C ALA A 89 -7.77 -1.97 -9.53
N SER A 90 -9.08 -1.70 -9.41
CA SER A 90 -9.63 -0.52 -8.74
C SER A 90 -9.22 -0.44 -7.27
N ARG A 91 -9.21 -1.56 -6.55
CA ARG A 91 -8.73 -1.62 -5.15
C ARG A 91 -7.23 -1.40 -5.04
N ILE A 92 -6.41 -1.99 -5.91
CA ILE A 92 -4.95 -1.85 -5.91
C ILE A 92 -4.55 -0.39 -6.18
N LEU A 93 -5.15 0.23 -7.19
CA LEU A 93 -4.79 1.55 -7.71
C LEU A 93 -5.61 2.70 -7.11
N THR A 94 -6.23 2.50 -5.95
CA THR A 94 -6.89 3.57 -5.19
C THR A 94 -6.27 3.70 -3.80
N HIS A 95 -5.61 4.84 -3.55
CA HIS A 95 -5.04 5.16 -2.24
C HIS A 95 -6.12 5.71 -1.30
N ALA A 96 -5.93 5.52 0.01
CA ALA A 96 -6.87 5.94 1.06
C ALA A 96 -7.14 7.46 1.09
N SER A 97 -6.25 8.28 0.52
CA SER A 97 -6.45 9.74 0.44
C SER A 97 -7.39 10.18 -0.68
N HIS A 98 -7.72 9.30 -1.63
CA HIS A 98 -8.64 9.64 -2.73
C HIS A 98 -10.11 9.61 -2.26
N PRO A 99 -11.01 10.45 -2.77
CA PRO A 99 -12.44 10.40 -2.43
C PRO A 99 -13.11 9.03 -2.67
N ASP A 100 -12.68 8.30 -3.71
CA ASP A 100 -13.19 6.96 -4.03
C ASP A 100 -12.81 5.89 -3.00
N ALA A 101 -11.86 6.20 -2.09
CA ALA A 101 -11.40 5.27 -1.06
C ALA A 101 -12.52 4.78 -0.13
N LYS A 102 -13.62 5.56 -0.02
CA LYS A 102 -14.83 5.16 0.72
C LYS A 102 -15.42 3.82 0.24
N ARG A 103 -15.16 3.44 -1.00
CA ARG A 103 -15.66 2.19 -1.60
C ARG A 103 -14.59 1.12 -1.63
N ARG A 104 -13.41 1.49 -2.16
CA ARG A 104 -12.33 0.57 -2.49
C ARG A 104 -11.04 1.34 -2.33
N HIS A 105 -10.14 0.80 -1.51
CA HIS A 105 -8.79 1.34 -1.37
C HIS A 105 -7.82 0.21 -1.09
N ASN A 106 -6.53 0.52 -1.25
CA ASN A 106 -5.47 -0.45 -1.28
C ASN A 106 -4.96 -0.91 0.10
N GLY A 107 -5.54 -0.42 1.20
CA GLY A 107 -4.99 -0.60 2.55
C GLY A 107 -4.90 -2.07 3.01
N ARG A 108 -5.91 -2.90 2.68
CA ARG A 108 -5.86 -4.34 3.01
C ARG A 108 -4.84 -5.08 2.15
N LEU A 109 -4.73 -4.71 0.88
CA LEU A 109 -3.80 -5.35 -0.05
C LEU A 109 -2.35 -4.95 0.27
N SER A 110 -2.08 -3.69 0.62
CA SER A 110 -0.74 -3.26 1.02
C SER A 110 -0.30 -3.93 2.32
N PHE A 111 -1.22 -4.12 3.28
CA PHE A 111 -0.94 -4.84 4.51
C PHE A 111 -0.50 -6.30 4.27
N VAL A 112 -1.17 -7.00 3.35
CA VAL A 112 -0.79 -8.36 2.94
C VAL A 112 0.52 -8.33 2.17
N GLY A 113 0.63 -7.45 1.18
CA GLY A 113 1.81 -7.31 0.34
C GLY A 113 3.08 -7.03 1.11
N ARG A 114 3.03 -6.19 2.15
CA ARG A 114 4.17 -5.94 3.03
C ARG A 114 4.72 -7.23 3.65
N ARG A 115 3.82 -8.09 4.17
CA ARG A 115 4.20 -9.38 4.76
C ARG A 115 4.78 -10.32 3.72
N VAL A 116 4.15 -10.40 2.56
CA VAL A 116 4.63 -11.21 1.42
C VAL A 116 6.04 -10.77 1.02
N LEU A 117 6.28 -9.47 0.88
CA LEU A 117 7.60 -8.93 0.54
C LEU A 117 8.65 -9.22 1.60
N GLN A 118 8.32 -9.03 2.88
CA GLN A 118 9.23 -9.36 3.98
C GLN A 118 9.60 -10.84 3.97
N SER A 119 8.62 -11.73 3.85
CA SER A 119 8.87 -13.18 3.78
C SER A 119 9.75 -13.55 2.58
N TYR A 120 9.46 -13.00 1.40
CA TYR A 120 10.22 -13.32 0.18
C TYR A 120 11.65 -12.78 0.23
N LEU A 121 11.84 -11.57 0.78
CA LEU A 121 13.18 -11.02 0.98
C LEU A 121 13.97 -11.87 1.99
N LEU A 122 13.40 -12.23 3.14
CA LEU A 122 14.11 -13.05 4.13
C LEU A 122 14.48 -14.43 3.58
N MET A 123 13.57 -15.10 2.86
CA MET A 123 13.89 -16.37 2.20
C MET A 123 15.01 -16.22 1.18
N PHE A 124 14.99 -15.15 0.38
CA PHE A 124 16.07 -14.84 -0.55
C PHE A 124 17.41 -14.65 0.16
N ILE A 125 17.46 -13.84 1.21
CA ILE A 125 18.68 -13.58 1.99
C ILE A 125 19.22 -14.88 2.59
N HIS A 126 18.36 -15.73 3.15
CA HIS A 126 18.76 -17.03 3.69
C HIS A 126 19.28 -18.01 2.63
N SER A 127 18.80 -17.92 1.39
CA SER A 127 19.31 -18.74 0.28
C SER A 127 20.59 -18.20 -0.35
N SER A 128 21.01 -16.97 0.00
CA SER A 128 22.12 -16.31 -0.65
C SER A 128 23.47 -16.85 -0.16
N PRO A 129 24.43 -17.11 -1.07
CA PRO A 129 25.79 -17.48 -0.68
C PRO A 129 26.53 -16.36 0.09
N SER A 130 26.04 -15.12 0.03
CA SER A 130 26.63 -13.95 0.70
C SER A 130 26.14 -13.76 2.16
N LEU A 131 25.28 -14.66 2.66
CA LEU A 131 24.72 -14.60 4.01
C LEU A 131 25.82 -14.57 5.08
N GLN A 132 25.72 -13.64 6.04
CA GLN A 132 26.62 -13.60 7.19
C GLN A 132 26.00 -14.28 8.43
N PRO A 133 26.82 -14.85 9.33
CA PRO A 133 26.33 -15.49 10.55
C PRO A 133 25.56 -14.55 11.50
N ASN A 134 25.91 -13.26 11.50
CA ASN A 134 25.35 -12.24 12.41
C ASN A 134 24.53 -11.21 11.62
N GLU A 135 23.76 -11.65 10.61
CA GLU A 135 22.99 -10.74 9.76
C GLU A 135 21.87 -10.05 10.54
N ASP A 136 21.78 -8.72 10.42
CA ASP A 136 20.72 -7.91 11.00
C ASP A 136 19.53 -7.83 10.03
N TYR A 137 18.61 -8.78 10.19
CA TYR A 137 17.43 -8.90 9.33
C TYR A 137 16.49 -7.70 9.42
N ASP A 138 16.33 -7.11 10.61
CA ASP A 138 15.44 -5.95 10.79
C ASP A 138 15.96 -4.76 9.99
N ARG A 139 17.27 -4.51 10.08
CA ARG A 139 17.93 -3.46 9.31
C ARG A 139 17.82 -3.70 7.81
N LEU A 140 18.06 -4.93 7.34
CA LEU A 140 17.89 -5.28 5.92
C LEU A 140 16.47 -5.00 5.42
N LEU A 141 15.46 -5.41 6.18
CA LEU A 141 14.06 -5.18 5.82
C LEU A 141 13.72 -3.69 5.80
N GLU A 142 14.20 -2.93 6.79
CA GLU A 142 13.95 -1.50 6.90
C GLU A 142 14.51 -0.73 5.69
N TYR A 143 15.73 -1.04 5.25
CA TYR A 143 16.35 -0.37 4.10
C TYR A 143 15.81 -0.87 2.75
N ALA A 144 15.67 -2.19 2.58
CA ALA A 144 15.30 -2.77 1.29
C ALA A 144 13.81 -2.58 0.97
N LEU A 145 12.94 -2.70 1.97
CA LEU A 145 11.48 -2.60 1.80
C LEU A 145 10.91 -1.31 2.36
N ASN A 146 11.75 -0.28 2.54
CA ASN A 146 11.26 1.04 2.88
C ASN A 146 10.24 1.50 1.84
N THR A 147 9.05 1.90 2.28
CA THR A 147 8.01 2.39 1.37
C THR A 147 8.46 3.57 0.50
N TYR A 148 9.35 4.44 0.97
CA TYR A 148 9.88 5.53 0.14
C TYR A 148 10.78 4.97 -0.96
N THR A 149 11.69 4.05 -0.63
CA THR A 149 12.54 3.36 -1.61
C THR A 149 11.71 2.59 -2.65
N LEU A 150 10.65 1.89 -2.23
CA LEU A 150 9.72 1.24 -3.16
C LEU A 150 9.03 2.26 -4.08
N GLY A 151 8.57 3.38 -3.53
CA GLY A 151 7.89 4.42 -4.29
C GLY A 151 8.80 5.20 -5.24
N GLU A 152 10.07 5.32 -4.90
CA GLU A 152 11.08 6.04 -5.68
C GLU A 152 11.70 5.16 -6.77
N HIS A 153 11.99 3.88 -6.48
CA HIS A 153 12.74 3.02 -7.39
C HIS A 153 11.90 1.97 -8.12
N VAL A 154 10.82 1.47 -7.51
CA VAL A 154 9.98 0.41 -8.10
C VAL A 154 8.78 1.01 -8.83
N ALA A 155 8.04 1.89 -8.17
CA ALA A 155 6.80 2.43 -8.73
C ALA A 155 6.94 3.13 -10.10
N PRO A 156 8.03 3.89 -10.39
CA PRO A 156 8.21 4.47 -11.71
C PRO A 156 8.44 3.43 -12.81
N LYS A 157 9.07 2.28 -12.49
CA LYS A 157 9.29 1.18 -13.45
C LYS A 157 8.00 0.48 -13.84
N TRP A 158 6.98 0.57 -12.99
CA TRP A 158 5.63 0.08 -13.24
C TRP A 158 4.67 1.20 -13.66
N GLU A 159 5.19 2.41 -13.85
CA GLU A 159 4.46 3.61 -14.26
C GLU A 159 3.21 3.89 -13.41
N LEU A 160 3.23 3.54 -12.11
CA LEU A 160 2.04 3.62 -11.25
C LEU A 160 1.52 5.05 -11.09
N GLY A 161 2.42 6.04 -11.12
CA GLY A 161 2.06 7.45 -10.98
C GLY A 161 1.10 7.96 -12.06
N LYS A 162 1.00 7.29 -13.21
CA LYS A 162 0.11 7.70 -14.32
C LYS A 162 -1.37 7.38 -14.07
N VAL A 163 -1.65 6.32 -13.32
CA VAL A 163 -3.03 5.76 -13.19
C VAL A 163 -3.53 5.74 -11.75
N LEU A 164 -2.64 5.89 -10.77
CA LEU A 164 -2.98 5.80 -9.35
C LEU A 164 -3.96 6.91 -8.95
N LYS A 165 -5.04 6.52 -8.28
CA LYS A 165 -5.99 7.45 -7.69
C LYS A 165 -5.53 7.86 -6.30
N TRP A 166 -5.17 9.12 -6.11
CA TRP A 166 -4.73 9.66 -4.81
C TRP A 166 -4.90 11.16 -4.72
N LYS A 167 -4.90 11.70 -3.49
CA LYS A 167 -4.91 13.14 -3.22
C LYS A 167 -3.56 13.55 -2.62
N PRO A 168 -2.85 14.54 -3.21
CA PRO A 168 -1.60 15.06 -2.64
C PRO A 168 -1.83 15.83 -1.34
N MET A 169 -0.86 15.75 -0.43
CA MET A 169 -0.86 16.50 0.84
C MET A 169 -0.03 17.78 0.68
N ASN A 170 -0.37 18.83 1.45
CA ASN A 170 0.46 20.03 1.61
C ASN A 170 0.77 20.86 0.34
N VAL A 171 -0.04 20.74 -0.72
CA VAL A 171 0.15 21.48 -1.99
C VAL A 171 -0.77 22.70 -2.14
N GLY A 172 -1.27 23.28 -1.04
CA GLY A 172 -2.17 24.44 -1.05
C GLY A 172 -3.40 24.23 -1.94
N ASN A 173 -3.69 25.20 -2.82
CA ASN A 173 -4.84 25.18 -3.74
C ASN A 173 -4.80 24.04 -4.79
N MET A 174 -3.70 23.26 -4.86
CA MET A 174 -3.52 22.16 -5.83
C MET A 174 -3.91 20.77 -5.29
N SER A 175 -4.72 20.71 -4.22
CA SER A 175 -5.18 19.46 -3.61
C SER A 175 -6.23 18.68 -4.43
N LYS A 176 -6.31 18.89 -5.75
CA LYS A 176 -7.25 18.15 -6.59
C LYS A 176 -6.93 16.64 -6.53
N PRO A 177 -7.93 15.77 -6.36
CA PRO A 177 -7.74 14.34 -6.50
C PRO A 177 -7.19 14.01 -7.89
N LEU A 178 -6.14 13.19 -7.93
CA LEU A 178 -5.52 12.68 -9.14
C LEU A 178 -6.05 11.28 -9.44
N GLY A 179 -6.03 10.90 -10.71
CA GLY A 179 -6.47 9.61 -11.22
C GLY A 179 -6.29 9.53 -12.74
N PRO A 180 -6.77 8.44 -13.38
CA PRO A 180 -6.53 8.19 -14.80
C PRO A 180 -7.10 9.28 -15.74
N ASP A 181 -8.16 9.98 -15.32
CA ASP A 181 -8.82 11.01 -16.13
C ASP A 181 -8.31 12.44 -15.85
N VAL A 182 -7.36 12.60 -14.92
CA VAL A 182 -6.87 13.91 -14.49
C VAL A 182 -5.43 14.07 -14.96
N GLU A 183 -5.19 15.05 -15.84
CA GLU A 183 -3.83 15.40 -16.22
C GLU A 183 -3.02 15.80 -14.99
N ILE A 184 -1.89 15.13 -14.80
CA ILE A 184 -0.98 15.42 -13.70
C ILE A 184 -0.42 16.83 -13.92
N PRO A 185 -0.64 17.78 -12.99
CA PRO A 185 -0.07 19.12 -13.11
C PRO A 185 1.43 19.05 -13.39
N GLY A 186 1.93 19.81 -14.38
CA GLY A 186 3.34 19.75 -14.82
C GLY A 186 4.37 19.94 -13.70
N LEU A 187 3.99 20.62 -12.61
CA LEU A 187 4.78 20.69 -11.39
C LEU A 187 4.99 19.29 -10.78
N LEU A 188 3.92 18.52 -10.52
CA LEU A 188 3.99 17.15 -10.00
C LEU A 188 4.69 16.18 -10.95
N ALA A 189 4.59 16.39 -12.27
CA ALA A 189 5.29 15.58 -13.27
C ALA A 189 6.83 15.71 -13.18
N ASN A 190 7.32 16.88 -12.73
CA ASN A 190 8.74 17.18 -12.59
C ASN A 190 9.25 17.14 -11.14
N VAL A 191 8.39 16.84 -10.17
CA VAL A 191 8.79 16.73 -8.77
C VAL A 191 9.70 15.51 -8.59
N ARG A 192 10.96 15.75 -8.23
CA ARG A 192 11.96 14.74 -7.85
C ARG A 192 12.55 15.03 -6.47
N GLY A 193 13.09 14.01 -5.82
CA GLY A 193 13.84 14.14 -4.57
C GLY A 193 12.98 14.64 -3.41
N ASP A 194 13.47 15.62 -2.66
CA ASP A 194 12.84 16.09 -1.41
C ASP A 194 11.44 16.68 -1.62
N ASN A 195 11.19 17.28 -2.78
CA ASN A 195 9.87 17.81 -3.13
C ASN A 195 8.83 16.68 -3.36
N ALA A 196 9.26 15.49 -3.80
CA ALA A 196 8.37 14.33 -3.94
C ALA A 196 8.02 13.73 -2.58
N ARG A 197 8.99 13.78 -1.65
CA ARG A 197 8.81 13.31 -0.27
C ARG A 197 7.87 14.23 0.50
N SER A 198 7.96 15.56 0.32
CA SER A 198 7.12 16.54 1.02
C SER A 198 5.63 16.47 0.66
N VAL A 199 5.30 16.12 -0.58
CA VAL A 199 3.92 15.95 -1.07
C VAL A 199 3.35 14.55 -0.75
N GLY A 200 4.20 13.64 -0.24
CA GLY A 200 3.84 12.27 0.12
C GLY A 200 3.79 11.30 -1.07
N MET A 201 4.30 11.71 -2.24
CA MET A 201 4.19 10.93 -3.48
C MET A 201 4.86 9.56 -3.36
N TYR A 202 6.13 9.51 -2.93
CA TYR A 202 6.84 8.24 -2.79
C TYR A 202 6.21 7.32 -1.75
N LYS A 203 5.65 7.87 -0.67
CA LYS A 203 4.94 7.07 0.34
C LYS A 203 3.69 6.39 -0.26
N VAL A 204 2.91 7.16 -1.02
CA VAL A 204 1.69 6.69 -1.70
C VAL A 204 2.02 5.65 -2.78
N HIS A 205 3.05 5.92 -3.57
CA HIS A 205 3.56 5.01 -4.60
C HIS A 205 4.07 3.69 -4.00
N GLY A 206 4.88 3.74 -2.95
CA GLY A 206 5.39 2.54 -2.29
C GLY A 206 4.29 1.70 -1.66
N THR A 207 3.30 2.34 -1.03
CA THR A 207 2.10 1.65 -0.51
C THR A 207 1.34 0.95 -1.64
N THR A 208 1.32 1.54 -2.84
CA THR A 208 0.70 0.95 -4.02
C THR A 208 1.52 -0.23 -4.56
N VAL A 209 2.86 -0.17 -4.51
CA VAL A 209 3.74 -1.31 -4.82
C VAL A 209 3.45 -2.49 -3.89
N GLU A 210 3.35 -2.24 -2.58
CA GLU A 210 2.92 -3.28 -1.62
C GLU A 210 1.54 -3.83 -2.01
N ALA A 211 0.58 -2.98 -2.36
CA ALA A 211 -0.76 -3.40 -2.73
C ALA A 211 -0.82 -4.24 -4.02
N VAL A 212 0.00 -3.93 -5.02
CA VAL A 212 0.14 -4.74 -6.24
C VAL A 212 0.57 -6.15 -5.86
N VAL A 213 1.63 -6.28 -5.04
CA VAL A 213 2.16 -7.59 -4.63
C VAL A 213 1.12 -8.36 -3.81
N GLY A 214 0.43 -7.68 -2.88
CA GLY A 214 -0.65 -8.29 -2.10
C GLY A 214 -1.85 -8.70 -2.95
N GLY A 215 -2.20 -7.90 -3.97
CA GLY A 215 -3.25 -8.22 -4.93
C GLY A 215 -2.89 -9.42 -5.81
N VAL A 216 -1.64 -9.50 -6.28
CA VAL A 216 -1.14 -10.65 -7.05
C VAL A 216 -1.13 -11.91 -6.18
N PHE A 217 -0.66 -11.81 -4.95
CA PHE A 217 -0.68 -12.93 -4.00
C PHE A 217 -2.11 -13.42 -3.74
N HIS A 218 -3.05 -12.50 -3.53
CA HIS A 218 -4.45 -12.82 -3.27
C HIS A 218 -5.15 -13.48 -4.48
N GLN A 219 -4.91 -12.98 -5.69
CA GLN A 219 -5.64 -13.41 -6.89
C GLN A 219 -4.99 -14.58 -7.63
N PHE A 220 -3.65 -14.59 -7.71
CA PHE A 220 -2.88 -15.54 -8.53
C PHE A 220 -1.98 -16.45 -7.69
N GLY A 221 -1.98 -16.30 -6.36
CA GLY A 221 -1.30 -17.17 -5.42
C GLY A 221 0.17 -16.84 -5.16
N GLY A 222 0.76 -17.58 -4.22
CA GLY A 222 2.11 -17.33 -3.71
C GLY A 222 3.20 -17.50 -4.78
N ALA A 223 3.11 -18.54 -5.61
CA ALA A 223 4.13 -18.84 -6.63
C ALA A 223 4.29 -17.70 -7.66
N VAL A 224 3.17 -17.13 -8.11
CA VAL A 224 3.16 -16.00 -9.06
C VAL A 224 3.71 -14.75 -8.39
N ALA A 225 3.31 -14.45 -7.15
CA ALA A 225 3.83 -13.32 -6.40
C ALA A 225 5.34 -13.44 -6.11
N HIS A 226 5.84 -14.66 -5.85
CA HIS A 226 7.25 -14.93 -5.60
C HIS A 226 8.09 -14.68 -6.85
N ARG A 227 7.60 -15.13 -8.00
CA ARG A 227 8.21 -14.84 -9.30
C ARG A 227 8.18 -13.35 -9.62
N LEU A 228 7.06 -12.67 -9.37
CA LEU A 228 6.95 -11.21 -9.51
C LEU A 228 8.01 -10.50 -8.66
N PHE A 229 8.20 -10.91 -7.40
CA PHE A 229 9.19 -10.35 -6.50
C PHE A 229 10.60 -10.44 -7.09
N HIS A 230 11.06 -11.64 -7.45
CA HIS A 230 12.42 -11.85 -7.94
C HIS A 230 12.69 -11.22 -9.31
N THR A 231 11.70 -11.15 -10.19
CA THR A 231 11.90 -10.69 -11.58
C THR A 231 11.58 -9.21 -11.77
N ARG A 232 10.55 -8.68 -11.10
CA ARG A 232 10.01 -7.34 -11.38
C ARG A 232 10.22 -6.34 -10.26
N LEU A 233 10.51 -6.77 -9.03
CA LEU A 233 10.68 -5.88 -7.87
C LEU A 233 12.12 -5.85 -7.38
N LEU A 234 12.66 -6.99 -6.95
CA LEU A 234 13.98 -7.09 -6.31
C LEU A 234 15.13 -6.49 -7.15
N PRO A 235 15.18 -6.68 -8.49
CA PRO A 235 16.24 -6.09 -9.32
C PRO A 235 16.24 -4.56 -9.34
N ASN A 236 15.12 -3.92 -9.02
CA ASN A 236 15.02 -2.46 -8.91
C ASN A 236 15.47 -1.93 -7.55
N LEU A 237 15.75 -2.83 -6.59
CA LEU A 237 16.32 -2.49 -5.28
C LEU A 237 17.85 -2.64 -5.27
N CYS A 238 18.46 -3.15 -6.34
CA CYS A 238 19.91 -3.14 -6.52
C CYS A 238 20.37 -1.73 -6.94
N ILE A 239 20.43 -0.81 -5.97
CA ILE A 239 20.77 0.59 -6.21
C ILE A 239 22.26 0.79 -5.94
N GLU A 240 23.03 1.12 -6.97
CA GLU A 240 24.46 1.36 -6.86
C GLU A 240 24.76 2.64 -6.06
N GLY A 241 25.77 2.57 -5.18
CA GLY A 241 26.23 3.73 -4.41
C GLY A 241 25.26 4.24 -3.34
N SER A 242 24.10 3.59 -3.14
CA SER A 242 23.12 3.96 -2.12
C SER A 242 23.18 3.05 -0.90
N ARG A 243 22.78 3.60 0.25
CA ARG A 243 22.49 2.82 1.46
C ARG A 243 21.03 2.37 1.53
N GLU A 244 20.17 2.91 0.66
CA GLU A 244 18.78 2.49 0.51
C GLU A 244 18.70 1.29 -0.46
N GLY A 245 17.68 0.45 -0.29
CA GLY A 245 17.48 -0.73 -1.12
C GLY A 245 18.19 -1.98 -0.59
N LEU A 246 18.39 -2.94 -1.49
CA LEU A 246 19.05 -4.19 -1.16
C LEU A 246 20.54 -3.93 -0.88
N HIS A 247 21.10 -4.55 0.15
CA HIS A 247 22.52 -4.39 0.45
C HIS A 247 23.40 -4.90 -0.71
N PRO A 248 24.46 -4.17 -1.13
CA PRO A 248 25.28 -4.49 -2.32
C PRO A 248 25.76 -5.94 -2.44
N ARG A 249 26.15 -6.56 -1.32
CA ARG A 249 26.59 -7.97 -1.28
C ARG A 249 25.59 -8.99 -1.85
N TYR A 250 24.31 -8.64 -1.91
CA TYR A 250 23.25 -9.51 -2.42
C TYR A 250 22.85 -9.17 -3.86
N HIS A 251 23.41 -8.11 -4.47
CA HIS A 251 23.01 -7.66 -5.81
C HIS A 251 23.28 -8.71 -6.87
N GLU A 252 24.48 -9.29 -6.87
CA GLU A 252 24.87 -10.33 -7.84
C GLU A 252 23.90 -11.51 -7.79
N HIS A 253 23.67 -12.06 -6.59
CA HIS A 253 22.75 -13.18 -6.42
C HIS A 253 21.30 -12.82 -6.76
N ALA A 254 20.85 -11.60 -6.45
CA ALA A 254 19.50 -11.14 -6.81
C ALA A 254 19.30 -11.09 -8.34
N LEU A 255 20.31 -10.61 -9.06
CA LEU A 255 20.29 -10.55 -10.53
C LEU A 255 20.39 -11.96 -11.14
N GLU A 256 21.24 -12.83 -10.58
CA GLU A 256 21.35 -14.22 -11.00
C GLU A 256 20.01 -14.97 -10.85
N VAL A 257 19.34 -14.83 -9.70
CA VAL A 257 18.02 -15.43 -9.45
C VAL A 257 16.97 -14.84 -10.40
N CYS A 258 17.02 -13.54 -10.68
CA CYS A 258 16.15 -12.89 -11.66
C CYS A 258 16.29 -13.54 -13.04
N GLU A 259 17.52 -13.68 -13.55
CA GLU A 259 17.78 -14.30 -14.86
C GLU A 259 17.34 -15.77 -14.89
N ARG A 260 17.64 -16.53 -13.83
CA ARG A 260 17.20 -17.93 -13.70
C ARG A 260 15.67 -18.08 -13.70
N MET A 261 14.95 -17.06 -13.25
CA MET A 261 13.49 -17.01 -13.28
C MET A 261 12.91 -16.46 -14.59
N GLY A 262 13.73 -16.19 -15.61
CA GLY A 262 13.28 -15.70 -16.92
C GLY A 262 13.49 -14.19 -17.13
N GLY A 263 14.23 -13.54 -16.24
CA GLY A 263 14.61 -12.14 -16.34
C GLY A 263 13.49 -11.15 -16.05
N ARG A 264 13.81 -9.84 -16.16
CA ARG A 264 12.91 -8.73 -15.79
C ARG A 264 11.64 -8.61 -16.63
N LYS A 265 11.56 -9.32 -17.75
CA LYS A 265 10.39 -9.35 -18.64
C LYS A 265 9.84 -10.77 -18.83
N GLY A 266 10.37 -11.76 -18.09
CA GLY A 266 9.93 -13.13 -18.17
C GLY A 266 8.45 -13.31 -17.80
N PRO A 267 7.79 -14.36 -18.31
CA PRO A 267 6.39 -14.62 -18.03
C PRO A 267 6.19 -14.88 -16.53
N LEU A 268 5.11 -14.32 -15.96
CA LEU A 268 4.74 -14.50 -14.55
C LEU A 268 3.96 -15.81 -14.30
N LEU A 269 3.41 -16.40 -15.35
CA LEU A 269 2.83 -17.75 -15.33
C LEU A 269 3.89 -18.73 -15.84
N ARG A 270 3.97 -19.90 -15.21
CA ARG A 270 4.75 -21.04 -15.71
C ARG A 270 3.90 -21.91 -16.61
#